data_AF-A0AA39PQP2-F1
#
_entry.id   AF-A0AA39PQP2-F1
#
_cell.length_a   1.000
_cell.length_b   1.000
_cell.length_c   1.000
_cell.angle_alpha   90.00
_cell.angle_beta   90.00
_cell.angle_gamma   90.00
#
_symmetry.space_group_name_H-M   'P 1'
#
loop_
_entity.id
_entity.type
_entity.pdbx_description
1 polymer ?
#
loop_
_entity_poly.entity_id
_entity_poly.type
_entity_poly.pdbx_seq_one_letter_code
_entity_poly.pdbx_strand_id
1 'polypeptide(L)'
;MTLETSEKSKIILVLGGVIHRQCGLIGQDTCIVPASSLAWPDQELVMKISWPSIHCNLEKKFMDATKAKADEMAVEGKRHWVLDHLPEILHSQDFRSNEKDTSQRRLVKLLNKAEYADETPFVYEEHLHITVSEHLFPITDLSDVKDIAQVFFDIFQCL
;
A
#
# COMPACT_ATOMS: atom_id res chain seq x y z
N MET A 1 12.93 -8.87 6.98
CA MET A 1 11.52 -9.29 7.13
C MET A 1 11.25 -10.43 6.17
N THR A 2 10.42 -11.41 6.54
CA THR A 2 10.05 -12.54 5.66
C THR A 2 8.60 -12.42 5.29
N LEU A 3 8.30 -12.43 4.00
CA LEU A 3 6.95 -12.45 3.44
C LEU A 3 6.69 -13.80 2.77
N GLU A 4 5.42 -14.17 2.65
CA GLU A 4 5.00 -15.43 2.03
C GLU A 4 4.27 -15.14 0.73
N THR A 5 4.62 -15.86 -0.33
CA THR A 5 3.89 -15.81 -1.60
C THR A 5 2.69 -16.76 -1.59
N SER A 6 1.81 -16.62 -2.58
CA SER A 6 0.71 -17.56 -2.86
C SER A 6 1.20 -19.00 -3.06
N GLU A 7 2.44 -19.20 -3.52
CA GLU A 7 3.06 -20.51 -3.74
C GLU A 7 3.83 -21.03 -2.51
N LYS A 8 3.72 -20.36 -1.36
CA LYS A 8 4.49 -20.63 -0.13
C LYS A 8 6.01 -20.48 -0.27
N SER A 9 6.48 -19.83 -1.34
CA SER A 9 7.86 -19.38 -1.42
C SER A 9 8.06 -18.18 -0.48
N LYS A 10 9.27 -18.07 0.08
CA LYS A 10 9.61 -17.01 1.04
C LYS A 10 10.33 -15.89 0.33
N ILE A 11 9.81 -14.67 0.46
CA ILE A 11 10.49 -13.45 0.03
C ILE A 11 11.18 -12.87 1.26
N ILE A 12 12.49 -12.65 1.14
CA ILE A 12 13.30 -12.05 2.21
C ILE A 12 13.58 -10.61 1.85
N LEU A 13 13.07 -9.68 2.66
CA LEU A 13 13.33 -8.25 2.55
C LEU A 13 14.39 -7.81 3.55
N VAL A 14 15.38 -7.07 3.06
CA VAL A 14 16.31 -6.29 3.88
C VAL A 14 15.78 -4.86 3.94
N LEU A 15 15.48 -4.38 5.16
CA LEU A 15 14.82 -3.09 5.38
C LEU A 15 15.83 -2.00 5.71
N GLY A 16 15.62 -0.81 5.16
CA GLY A 16 16.35 0.41 5.50
C GLY A 16 15.75 1.18 6.68
N GLY A 17 16.13 2.46 6.79
CA GLY A 17 15.55 3.39 7.77
C GLY A 17 14.15 3.86 7.38
N VAL A 18 13.37 4.32 8.36
CA VAL A 18 12.03 4.89 8.10
C VAL A 18 12.16 6.20 7.33
N ILE A 19 11.54 6.27 6.14
CA ILE A 19 11.52 7.48 5.31
C ILE A 19 10.27 8.31 5.56
N HIS A 20 9.16 7.67 5.93
CA HIS A 20 7.93 8.36 6.28
C HIS A 20 7.15 7.59 7.34
N ARG A 21 6.54 8.34 8.25
CA ARG A 21 5.60 7.79 9.24
C ARG A 21 4.46 8.76 9.46
N GLN A 22 3.25 8.30 9.16
CA GLN A 22 2.02 9.01 9.48
C GLN A 22 1.42 8.40 10.75
N CYS A 23 1.64 9.05 11.89
CA CYS A 23 1.08 8.59 13.16
C CYS A 23 -0.45 8.80 13.18
N GLY A 24 -1.20 7.70 13.21
CA GLY A 24 -2.63 7.73 13.54
C GLY A 24 -2.87 7.66 15.05
N LEU A 25 -3.90 8.36 15.55
CA LEU A 25 -4.33 8.25 16.95
C LEU A 25 -4.84 6.84 17.27
N ILE A 26 -5.63 6.26 16.36
CA ILE A 26 -6.17 4.92 16.49
C ILE A 26 -6.07 4.24 15.13
N GLY A 27 -5.23 3.22 15.05
CA GLY A 27 -5.37 2.20 14.02
C GLY A 27 -5.13 2.60 12.57
N GLN A 28 -4.81 3.86 12.27
CA GLN A 28 -4.50 4.38 10.94
C GLN A 28 -3.06 4.91 10.91
N ASP A 29 -2.11 4.08 11.33
CA ASP A 29 -0.68 4.37 11.17
C ASP A 29 -0.24 3.89 9.78
N THR A 30 0.69 4.60 9.16
CA THR A 30 1.37 4.17 7.95
C THR A 30 2.85 4.45 8.09
N CYS A 31 3.66 3.42 7.91
CA CYS A 31 5.11 3.48 7.94
C CYS A 31 5.65 3.05 6.58
N ILE A 32 6.52 3.87 6.01
CA ILE A 32 7.17 3.62 4.73
C ILE A 32 8.66 3.44 4.99
N VAL A 33 9.20 2.31 4.52
CA VAL A 33 10.61 1.96 4.64
C VAL A 33 11.16 1.53 3.28
N PRO A 34 12.37 1.95 2.89
CA PRO A 34 13.07 1.36 1.76
C PRO A 34 13.32 -0.12 2.05
N ALA A 35 13.31 -0.92 0.99
CA ALA A 35 13.59 -2.34 1.07
C ALA A 35 14.45 -2.79 -0.11
N SER A 36 15.11 -3.93 0.05
CA SER A 36 15.78 -4.66 -1.02
C SER A 36 15.51 -6.15 -0.87
N SER A 37 15.51 -6.87 -1.99
CA SER A 37 15.21 -8.30 -2.04
C SER A 37 15.97 -8.98 -3.16
N LEU A 38 16.42 -10.21 -2.93
CA LEU A 38 16.95 -11.05 -4.01
C LEU A 38 15.87 -11.48 -5.00
N ALA A 39 14.59 -11.36 -4.65
CA ALA A 39 13.49 -11.62 -5.57
C ALA A 39 13.39 -10.55 -6.68
N TRP A 40 13.88 -9.34 -6.41
CA TRP A 40 13.89 -8.20 -7.32
C TRP A 40 15.24 -7.47 -7.24
N PRO A 41 16.31 -8.08 -7.78
CA PRO A 41 17.69 -7.61 -7.54
C PRO A 41 18.00 -6.25 -8.18
N ASP A 42 17.30 -5.90 -9.26
CA ASP A 42 17.54 -4.68 -10.05
C ASP A 42 16.52 -3.56 -9.77
N GLN A 43 15.73 -3.67 -8.69
CA GLN A 43 14.71 -2.69 -8.34
C GLN A 43 14.96 -2.09 -6.95
N GLU A 44 14.88 -0.77 -6.86
CA GLU A 44 14.73 -0.08 -5.59
C GLU A 44 13.29 -0.29 -5.10
N LEU A 45 13.14 -0.87 -3.90
CA LEU A 45 11.84 -1.23 -3.37
C LEU A 45 11.46 -0.32 -2.21
N VAL A 46 10.16 -0.15 -2.05
CA VAL A 46 9.55 0.46 -0.88
C VAL A 46 8.57 -0.52 -0.28
N MET A 47 8.68 -0.71 1.03
CA MET A 47 7.69 -1.43 1.82
C MET A 47 6.82 -0.42 2.57
N LYS A 48 5.52 -0.50 2.32
CA LYS A 48 4.50 0.21 3.07
C LYS A 48 3.86 -0.74 4.07
N ILE A 49 3.96 -0.37 5.34
CA ILE A 49 3.28 -1.02 6.46
C ILE A 49 2.12 -0.10 6.83
N SER A 50 0.90 -0.59 6.75
CA SER A 50 -0.30 0.20 7.02
C SER A 50 -1.27 -0.56 7.91
N TRP A 51 -2.07 0.18 8.66
CA TRP A 51 -3.23 -0.36 9.36
C TRP A 51 -4.49 0.24 8.74
N PRO A 52 -5.01 -0.33 7.65
CA PRO A 52 -6.17 0.22 6.96
C PRO A 52 -7.47 -0.10 7.72
N SER A 53 -8.52 0.68 7.42
CA SER A 53 -9.88 0.29 7.80
C SER A 53 -10.34 -0.92 6.98
N ILE A 54 -11.29 -1.70 7.51
CA ILE A 54 -11.88 -2.88 6.84
C ILE A 54 -12.53 -2.60 5.49
N HIS A 55 -12.87 -1.33 5.22
CA HIS A 55 -13.50 -0.89 3.99
C HIS A 55 -12.48 -0.40 2.94
N CYS A 56 -11.19 -0.37 3.28
CA CYS A 56 -10.17 0.04 2.35
C CYS A 56 -9.95 -1.07 1.31
N ASN A 57 -10.22 -0.77 0.04
CA ASN A 57 -9.84 -1.67 -1.04
C ASN A 57 -8.32 -1.81 -1.05
N LEU A 58 -7.84 -3.06 -1.12
CA LEU A 58 -6.40 -3.33 -1.22
C LEU A 58 -5.86 -2.64 -2.48
N GLU A 59 -4.87 -1.78 -2.30
CA GLU A 59 -4.29 -0.97 -3.39
C GLU A 59 -3.86 -1.83 -4.57
N LYS A 60 -3.31 -3.03 -4.30
CA LYS A 60 -2.94 -3.98 -5.34
C LYS A 60 -4.14 -4.36 -6.21
N LYS A 61 -5.29 -4.68 -5.59
CA LYS A 61 -6.50 -5.06 -6.33
C LYS A 61 -7.03 -3.91 -7.18
N PHE A 62 -6.98 -2.69 -6.65
CA PHE A 62 -7.35 -1.50 -7.41
C PHE A 62 -6.39 -1.30 -8.59
N MET A 63 -5.08 -1.39 -8.35
CA MET A 63 -4.05 -1.23 -9.38
C MET A 63 -4.16 -2.29 -10.48
N ASP A 64 -4.34 -3.56 -10.12
CA ASP A 64 -4.54 -4.68 -11.04
C ASP A 64 -5.77 -4.45 -11.93
N ALA A 65 -6.88 -3.97 -11.35
CA ALA A 65 -8.10 -3.66 -12.09
C ALA A 65 -7.92 -2.47 -13.05
N THR A 66 -7.20 -1.43 -12.62
CA THR A 66 -6.88 -0.27 -13.47
C THR A 66 -6.00 -0.68 -14.65
N LYS A 67 -4.97 -1.51 -14.41
CA LYS A 67 -4.12 -2.06 -15.48
C LYS A 67 -4.92 -2.89 -16.47
N ALA A 68 -5.75 -3.81 -15.99
CA ALA A 68 -6.63 -4.60 -16.85
C ALA A 68 -7.56 -3.73 -17.68
N LYS A 69 -8.10 -2.64 -17.10
CA LYS A 69 -8.97 -1.73 -17.83
C LYS A 69 -8.24 -0.92 -18.90
N ALA A 70 -7.01 -0.49 -18.61
CA ALA A 70 -6.17 0.20 -19.58
C ALA A 70 -5.78 -0.72 -20.75
N ASP A 71 -5.51 -1.99 -20.49
CA ASP A 71 -5.29 -3.00 -21.54
C ASP A 71 -6.53 -3.18 -22.44
N GLU A 72 -7.75 -3.21 -21.88
CA GLU A 72 -8.99 -3.28 -22.66
C GLU A 72 -9.23 -2.04 -23.55
N MET A 73 -8.81 -0.87 -23.09
CA MET A 73 -8.95 0.39 -23.84
C MET A 73 -7.85 0.59 -24.89
N ALA A 74 -6.84 -0.27 -24.89
CA ALA A 74 -5.72 -0.18 -25.80
C ALA A 74 -6.17 -0.44 -27.25
N VAL A 75 -5.74 0.41 -28.18
CA VAL A 75 -5.98 0.18 -29.61
C VAL A 75 -5.20 -1.06 -30.04
N GLU A 76 -5.78 -1.90 -30.91
CA GLU A 76 -5.15 -3.13 -31.39
C GLU A 76 -3.69 -2.89 -31.84
N GLY A 77 -2.76 -3.63 -31.23
CA GLY A 77 -1.32 -3.53 -31.51
C GLY A 77 -0.59 -2.36 -30.82
N LYS A 78 -1.25 -1.59 -29.96
CA LYS A 78 -0.62 -0.51 -29.16
C LYS A 78 -0.89 -0.71 -27.69
N ARG A 79 0.12 -0.44 -26.84
CA ARG A 79 -0.04 -0.37 -25.38
C ARG A 79 -0.71 0.95 -25.01
N HIS A 80 -1.61 0.94 -24.04
CA HIS A 80 -2.23 2.18 -23.55
C HIS A 80 -1.22 2.99 -22.74
N TRP A 81 -1.11 4.29 -23.00
CA TRP A 81 -0.07 5.17 -22.42
C TRP A 81 -0.03 5.11 -20.90
N VAL A 82 -1.20 5.07 -20.24
CA VAL A 82 -1.31 5.06 -18.76
C VAL A 82 -0.55 3.89 -18.11
N LEU A 83 -0.40 2.76 -18.82
CA LEU A 83 0.29 1.58 -18.28
C LEU A 83 1.79 1.82 -18.06
N ASP A 84 2.34 2.87 -18.67
CA ASP A 84 3.74 3.26 -18.50
C ASP A 84 3.92 4.24 -17.32
N HIS A 85 2.81 4.70 -16.72
CA HIS A 85 2.78 5.65 -15.60
C HIS A 85 2.18 5.07 -14.32
N LEU A 86 1.54 3.90 -14.37
CA LEU A 86 0.97 3.24 -13.19
C LEU A 86 2.05 2.53 -12.38
N PRO A 87 2.09 2.71 -11.05
CA PRO A 87 3.09 2.08 -10.22
C PRO A 87 2.92 0.56 -10.18
N GLU A 88 4.04 -0.13 -10.01
CA GLU A 88 4.06 -1.59 -9.83
C GLU A 88 3.99 -1.98 -8.35
N ILE A 89 2.93 -2.70 -7.99
CA ILE A 89 2.77 -3.31 -6.66
C ILE A 89 3.14 -4.78 -6.77
N LEU A 90 4.38 -5.07 -6.38
CA LEU A 90 5.02 -6.38 -6.53
C LEU A 90 4.49 -7.40 -5.54
N HIS A 91 4.14 -6.97 -4.32
CA HIS A 91 3.60 -7.84 -3.29
C HIS A 91 2.59 -7.13 -2.40
N SER A 92 1.60 -7.87 -1.93
CA SER A 92 0.56 -7.37 -1.04
C SER A 92 0.13 -8.51 -0.13
N GLN A 93 0.20 -8.29 1.19
CA GLN A 93 -0.06 -9.32 2.17
C GLN A 93 -0.75 -8.75 3.41
N ASP A 94 -1.81 -9.44 3.81
CA ASP A 94 -2.52 -9.19 5.06
C ASP A 94 -1.94 -10.02 6.20
N PHE A 95 -1.72 -9.36 7.33
CA PHE A 95 -1.38 -9.98 8.59
C PHE A 95 -2.55 -9.77 9.54
N ARG A 96 -3.18 -10.88 9.92
CA ARG A 96 -4.22 -10.91 10.96
C ARG A 96 -3.63 -11.51 12.21
N SER A 97 -3.76 -10.80 13.33
CA SER A 97 -3.39 -11.34 14.63
C SER A 97 -4.46 -12.36 15.06
N ASN A 98 -4.07 -13.63 15.14
CA ASN A 98 -4.89 -14.69 15.72
C ASN A 98 -4.65 -14.83 17.23
N GLU A 99 -3.71 -14.07 17.78
CA GLU A 99 -3.33 -14.16 19.19
C GLU A 99 -4.45 -13.62 20.08
N LYS A 100 -4.76 -14.38 21.14
CA LYS A 100 -5.90 -14.09 22.02
C LYS A 100 -5.63 -12.98 23.03
N ASP A 101 -4.36 -12.62 23.25
CA ASP A 101 -3.95 -11.75 24.36
C ASP A 101 -2.91 -10.69 23.97
N THR A 102 -3.11 -10.02 22.84
CA THR A 102 -2.34 -8.84 22.44
C THR A 102 -2.94 -7.57 23.06
N SER A 103 -2.10 -6.55 23.28
CA SER A 103 -2.56 -5.21 23.68
C SER A 103 -3.49 -4.60 22.63
N GLN A 104 -3.24 -4.86 21.35
CA GLN A 104 -4.11 -4.43 20.25
C GLN A 104 -5.52 -5.05 20.35
N ARG A 105 -5.65 -6.33 20.77
CA ARG A 105 -6.95 -7.02 20.83
C ARG A 105 -7.77 -6.55 22.02
N ARG A 106 -7.09 -6.19 23.10
CA ARG A 106 -7.71 -5.49 24.25
C ARG A 106 -8.23 -4.12 23.81
N LEU A 107 -7.46 -3.37 23.02
CA LEU A 107 -7.89 -2.09 22.45
C LEU A 107 -9.10 -2.25 21.51
N VAL A 108 -9.08 -3.22 20.60
CA VAL A 108 -10.23 -3.58 19.74
C VAL A 108 -11.48 -3.85 20.57
N LYS A 109 -11.38 -4.64 21.63
CA LYS A 109 -12.53 -4.92 22.51
C LYS A 109 -13.06 -3.66 23.17
N LEU A 110 -12.18 -2.78 23.67
CA LEU A 110 -12.58 -1.53 24.30
C LEU A 110 -13.26 -0.58 23.31
N LEU A 111 -12.70 -0.44 22.10
CA LEU A 111 -13.23 0.44 21.05
C LEU A 111 -14.55 -0.07 20.47
N ASN A 112 -14.66 -1.37 20.21
CA ASN A 112 -15.89 -1.98 19.68
C ASN A 112 -17.03 -1.97 20.69
N LYS A 113 -16.74 -2.13 21.99
CA LYS A 113 -17.75 -2.02 23.04
C LYS A 113 -18.15 -0.57 23.34
N ALA A 114 -17.32 0.40 22.97
CA ALA A 114 -17.53 1.82 23.24
C ALA A 114 -17.86 2.14 24.72
N GLU A 115 -17.29 1.39 25.66
CA GLU A 115 -17.56 1.53 27.11
C GLU A 115 -17.32 2.96 27.62
N TYR A 116 -16.49 3.74 26.93
CA TYR A 116 -16.11 5.10 27.28
C TYR A 116 -16.54 6.16 26.25
N ALA A 117 -17.34 5.78 25.26
CA ALA A 117 -17.75 6.64 24.14
C ALA A 117 -19.28 6.69 23.96
N ASP A 118 -20.03 6.64 25.07
CA ASP A 118 -21.49 6.67 25.10
C ASP A 118 -22.14 5.72 24.07
N GLU A 119 -21.66 4.47 24.03
CA GLU A 119 -22.15 3.46 23.08
C GLU A 119 -22.01 3.85 21.60
N THR A 120 -21.11 4.77 21.24
CA THR A 120 -20.74 5.05 19.85
C THR A 120 -19.64 4.07 19.43
N PRO A 121 -19.96 2.92 18.79
CA PRO A 121 -18.97 1.92 18.45
C PRO A 121 -17.96 2.48 17.45
N PHE A 122 -16.67 2.36 17.77
CA PHE A 122 -15.61 2.57 16.79
C PHE A 122 -15.17 1.19 16.27
N VAL A 123 -15.64 0.84 15.06
CA VAL A 123 -15.30 -0.44 14.43
C VAL A 123 -13.81 -0.46 14.11
N TYR A 124 -13.05 -1.15 14.96
CA TYR A 124 -11.62 -1.35 14.80
C TYR A 124 -11.32 -2.84 14.65
N GLU A 125 -10.59 -3.21 13.60
CA GLU A 125 -10.05 -4.55 13.42
C GLU A 125 -8.52 -4.51 13.42
N GLU A 126 -7.89 -5.53 13.99
CA GLU A 126 -6.43 -5.72 13.91
C GLU A 126 -6.04 -6.17 12.50
N HIS A 127 -5.97 -5.21 11.58
CA HIS A 127 -5.52 -5.47 10.22
C HIS A 127 -4.22 -4.74 9.96
N LEU A 128 -3.15 -5.53 9.83
CA LEU A 128 -1.86 -5.05 9.36
C LEU A 128 -1.75 -5.42 7.89
N HIS A 129 -1.61 -4.43 7.02
CA HIS A 129 -1.41 -4.62 5.61
C HIS A 129 -0.01 -4.21 5.21
N ILE A 130 0.68 -5.10 4.48
CA ILE A 130 2.00 -4.84 3.93
C ILE A 130 1.93 -4.86 2.42
N THR A 131 2.45 -3.81 1.81
CA THR A 131 2.61 -3.67 0.37
C THR A 131 4.09 -3.48 0.07
N VAL A 132 4.60 -4.17 -0.96
CA VAL A 132 5.92 -3.92 -1.54
C VAL A 132 5.70 -3.41 -2.95
N SER A 133 6.27 -2.26 -3.25
CA SER A 133 6.23 -1.64 -4.57
C SER A 133 7.63 -1.25 -5.02
N GLU A 134 7.74 -0.87 -6.29
CA GLU A 134 8.88 -0.05 -6.72
C GLU A 134 8.93 1.27 -5.93
N HIS A 135 10.12 1.86 -5.85
CA HIS A 135 10.32 3.17 -5.26
C HIS A 135 9.72 4.25 -6.16
N LEU A 136 8.80 5.05 -5.59
CA LEU A 136 8.18 6.17 -6.27
C LEU A 136 8.82 7.47 -5.82
N PHE A 137 9.11 8.35 -6.78
CA PHE A 137 9.63 9.69 -6.50
C PHE A 137 8.48 10.66 -6.27
N PRO A 138 8.58 11.53 -5.25
CA PRO A 138 7.56 12.53 -5.02
C PRO A 138 7.54 13.55 -6.16
N ILE A 139 6.35 14.05 -6.51
CA ILE A 139 6.18 15.08 -7.55
C ILE A 139 6.99 16.36 -7.25
N THR A 140 7.31 16.60 -5.98
CA THR A 140 8.14 17.73 -5.52
C THR A 140 9.59 17.65 -5.97
N ASP A 141 10.06 16.48 -6.41
CA ASP A 141 11.42 16.32 -6.93
C ASP A 141 11.53 16.81 -8.39
N LEU A 142 10.39 17.03 -9.07
CA LEU A 142 10.36 17.63 -10.39
C LEU A 142 10.69 19.12 -10.30
N SER A 143 11.65 19.56 -11.12
CA SER A 143 12.07 20.96 -11.19
C SER A 143 11.73 21.63 -12.52
N ASP A 144 11.49 20.86 -13.58
CA ASP A 144 11.09 21.38 -14.89
C ASP A 144 9.57 21.61 -14.96
N VAL A 145 9.16 22.80 -15.38
CA VAL A 145 7.75 23.21 -15.45
C VAL A 145 6.96 22.37 -16.44
N LYS A 146 7.57 21.90 -17.54
CA LYS A 146 6.91 21.06 -18.54
C LYS A 146 6.63 19.67 -18.00
N ASP A 147 7.59 19.09 -17.27
CA ASP A 147 7.43 17.79 -16.64
C ASP A 147 6.32 17.83 -15.59
N ILE A 148 6.31 18.89 -14.77
CA ILE A 148 5.23 19.12 -13.79
C ILE A 148 3.88 19.25 -14.50
N ALA A 149 3.78 20.07 -15.56
CA ALA A 149 2.54 20.27 -16.29
C ALA A 149 2.03 18.99 -16.94
N GLN A 150 2.92 18.15 -17.48
CA GLN A 150 2.58 16.85 -18.05
C GLN A 150 2.03 15.91 -16.98
N VAL A 151 2.69 15.80 -15.82
CA VAL A 151 2.21 14.95 -14.72
C VAL A 151 0.82 15.38 -14.25
N PHE A 152 0.56 16.69 -14.12
CA PHE A 152 -0.79 17.16 -13.77
C PHE A 152 -1.81 16.78 -14.85
N PHE A 153 -1.47 16.98 -16.12
CA PHE A 153 -2.35 16.61 -17.23
C PHE A 153 -2.66 15.11 -17.24
N ASP A 154 -1.66 14.26 -17.02
CA ASP A 154 -1.81 12.81 -16.95
C ASP A 154 -2.70 12.38 -15.78
N ILE A 155 -2.56 13.00 -14.60
CA ILE A 155 -3.44 12.78 -13.45
C ILE A 155 -4.90 13.10 -13.81
N PHE A 156 -5.15 14.23 -14.49
CA PHE A 156 -6.51 14.61 -14.89
C PHE A 156 -7.11 13.70 -15.97
N GLN A 157 -6.30 13.07 -16.82
CA GLN A 157 -6.80 12.08 -17.78
C GLN A 157 -7.19 10.74 -17.15
N CYS A 158 -6.68 10.45 -15.95
CA CYS A 158 -6.96 9.20 -15.25
C CYS A 158 -8.18 9.28 -14.30
N LEU A 159 -8.70 10.48 -14.03
CA LEU A 159 -9.89 10.74 -13.20
C LEU A 159 -11.17 10.74 -14.02
#